data_AF-A0A535F4A4-F1
#
_entry.id   AF-A0A535F4A4-F1
#
_cell.length_a   1.000
_cell.length_b   1.000
_cell.length_c   1.000
_cell.angle_alpha   90.00
_cell.angle_beta   90.00
_cell.angle_gamma   90.00
#
_symmetry.space_group_name_H-M   'P 1'
#
loop_
_entity.id
_entity.type
_entity.pdbx_description
1 polymer ?
#
loop_
_entity_poly.entity_id
_entity_poly.type
_entity_poly.pdbx_seq_one_letter_code
_entity_poly.pdbx_strand_id
1 'polypeptide(L)' 'METLWSRRPVIYEINTWVWLNALSHHYKQAITLGTVPVEQWDALASLSVDAVWLMGVWERSPEGIRIA' A
#
# COMPACT_ATOMS: atom_id res chain seq x y z
N MET A 1 -5.62 26.76 12.10
CA MET A 1 -6.15 25.40 11.89
C MET A 1 -5.05 24.45 12.34
N GLU A 2 -5.19 23.80 13.49
CA GLU A 2 -4.20 22.79 13.90
C GLU A 2 -4.42 21.52 13.07
N THR A 3 -3.35 21.01 12.47
CA THR A 3 -3.34 19.74 11.77
C THR A 3 -3.18 18.59 12.77
N LEU A 4 -3.93 17.50 12.59
CA LEU A 4 -3.87 16.28 13.41
C LEU A 4 -2.52 15.51 13.31
N TRP A 5 -1.54 16.06 12.61
CA TRP A 5 -0.27 15.42 12.26
C TRP A 5 0.85 15.94 13.14
N SER A 6 1.82 15.07 13.44
CA SER A 6 3.03 15.46 14.14
C SER A 6 3.81 16.54 13.34
N ARG A 7 4.62 17.35 14.03
CA ARG A 7 5.45 18.38 13.35
C ARG A 7 6.50 17.80 12.38
N ARG A 8 6.77 16.49 12.48
CA ARG A 8 7.76 15.76 11.68
C ARG A 8 7.19 14.38 11.35
N PRO A 9 6.24 14.29 10.40
CA PRO A 9 5.58 13.03 10.13
C PRO A 9 6.52 12.05 9.43
N VAL A 10 6.36 10.78 9.76
CA VAL A 10 7.00 9.64 9.11
C VAL A 10 5.99 8.97 8.20
N ILE A 11 6.32 8.88 6.91
CA ILE A 11 5.51 8.21 5.90
C ILE A 11 6.25 6.95 5.47
N TYR A 12 5.56 5.80 5.55
CA TYR A 12 6.09 4.53 5.06
C TYR A 12 5.57 4.26 3.64
N GLU A 13 6.46 4.25 2.66
CA GLU A 13 6.10 3.96 1.28
C GLU A 13 6.12 2.44 1.02
N ILE A 14 5.05 1.94 0.40
CA ILE A 14 4.93 0.56 -0.05
C ILE A 14 4.78 0.55 -1.56
N ASN A 15 5.59 -0.24 -2.25
CA ASN A 15 5.30 -0.60 -3.62
C ASN A 15 4.09 -1.54 -3.64
N THR A 16 2.91 -0.99 -3.91
CA THR A 16 1.63 -1.69 -3.69
C THR A 16 1.49 -2.91 -4.59
N TRP A 17 1.98 -2.85 -5.83
CA TRP A 17 1.92 -3.98 -6.76
C TRP A 17 2.75 -5.16 -6.28
N VAL A 18 4.00 -4.90 -5.87
CA VAL A 18 4.89 -5.95 -5.35
C VAL A 18 4.32 -6.55 -4.07
N TRP A 19 3.81 -5.69 -3.18
CA TRP A 19 3.21 -6.13 -1.93
C TRP A 19 1.97 -7.02 -2.14
N LEU A 20 1.00 -6.58 -2.95
CA LEU A 20 -0.19 -7.37 -3.27
C LEU A 20 0.15 -8.68 -3.99
N ASN A 21 1.17 -8.67 -4.86
CA ASN A 21 1.66 -9.89 -5.51
C ASN A 21 2.25 -10.88 -4.48
N ALA A 22 3.10 -10.40 -3.56
CA ALA A 22 3.68 -11.23 -2.51
C ALA A 22 2.61 -11.83 -1.59
N LEU A 23 1.61 -11.04 -1.19
CA LEU A 23 0.46 -11.54 -0.44
C LEU A 23 -0.34 -12.57 -1.24
N SER A 24 -0.57 -12.33 -2.52
CA SER A 24 -1.29 -13.29 -3.37
C SER A 24 -0.58 -14.65 -3.44
N HIS A 25 0.74 -14.64 -3.56
CA HIS A 25 1.55 -15.86 -3.50
C HIS A 25 1.48 -16.55 -2.13
N HIS A 26 1.56 -15.78 -1.05
CA HIS A 26 1.51 -16.31 0.31
C HIS A 26 0.17 -16.99 0.63
N TYR A 27 -0.94 -16.30 0.34
CA TYR A 27 -2.29 -16.78 0.61
C TYR A 27 -2.84 -17.71 -0.48
N LYS A 28 -2.08 -17.95 -1.57
CA LYS A 28 -2.45 -18.78 -2.72
C LYS A 28 -3.80 -18.38 -3.35
N GLN A 29 -4.10 -17.09 -3.35
CA GLN A 29 -5.31 -16.51 -3.92
C GLN A 29 -5.02 -15.10 -4.43
N ALA A 30 -5.84 -14.59 -5.35
CA ALA A 30 -5.68 -13.20 -5.82
C ALA A 30 -6.05 -12.22 -4.68
N ILE A 31 -5.05 -11.46 -4.22
CA ILE A 31 -5.24 -10.37 -3.26
C ILE A 31 -5.23 -9.05 -4.02
N THR A 32 -6.32 -8.30 -3.86
CA THR A 32 -6.47 -6.92 -4.31
C THR A 32 -6.38 -6.01 -3.10
N LEU A 33 -6.27 -4.69 -3.31
CA LEU A 33 -6.28 -3.75 -2.19
C LEU A 33 -7.54 -3.88 -1.31
N GLY A 34 -8.69 -4.22 -1.90
CA GLY A 34 -9.95 -4.44 -1.18
C GLY A 34 -10.08 -5.79 -0.49
N THR A 35 -9.14 -6.71 -0.70
CA THR A 35 -9.16 -8.06 -0.11
C THR A 35 -7.91 -8.36 0.73
N VAL A 36 -7.08 -7.35 1.01
CA VAL A 36 -5.96 -7.49 1.93
C VAL A 36 -6.49 -7.91 3.31
N PRO A 37 -6.01 -9.04 3.87
CA PRO A 37 -6.41 -9.49 5.20
C PRO A 37 -6.07 -8.48 6.30
N VAL A 38 -6.91 -8.40 7.33
CA VAL A 38 -6.81 -7.40 8.41
C VAL A 38 -5.46 -7.46 9.12
N GLU A 39 -4.90 -8.66 9.30
CA GLU A 39 -3.62 -8.86 9.96
C GLU A 39 -2.44 -8.18 9.25
N GLN A 40 -2.54 -7.96 7.93
CA GLN A 40 -1.52 -7.23 7.17
C GLN A 40 -1.60 -5.72 7.45
N TRP A 41 -2.81 -5.19 7.65
CA TRP A 41 -3.00 -3.81 8.07
C TRP A 41 -2.54 -3.59 9.51
N ASP A 42 -2.82 -4.53 10.40
CA ASP A 42 -2.35 -4.49 11.79
C ASP A 42 -0.81 -4.49 11.86
N ALA A 43 -0.16 -5.31 11.02
CA ALA A 43 1.30 -5.32 10.91
C ALA A 43 1.86 -3.96 10.46
N LEU A 44 1.22 -3.30 9.48
CA LEU A 44 1.62 -1.95 9.05
C LEU A 44 1.37 -0.90 10.13
N ALA A 45 0.24 -0.98 10.84
CA ALA A 45 -0.08 -0.09 11.95
C ALA A 45 0.91 -0.20 13.12
N SER A 46 1.54 -1.37 13.29
CA SER A 46 2.56 -1.59 14.33
C SER A 46 3.88 -0.85 14.08
N LEU A 47 4.14 -0.34 12.87
CA LEU A 47 5.40 0.31 12.48
C LEU A 47 5.64 1.68 13.12
N SER A 48 4.70 2.21 13.91
CA SER A 48 4.80 3.53 14.55
C SER A 48 5.05 4.67 13.55
N VAL A 49 4.37 4.61 12.40
CA VAL A 49 4.42 5.64 11.33
C VAL A 49 3.13 6.44 11.30
N ASP A 50 3.19 7.71 10.90
CA ASP A 50 2.02 8.58 10.84
C ASP A 50 1.10 8.22 9.65
N ALA A 51 1.67 7.70 8.56
CA ALA A 51 0.90 7.27 7.39
C ALA A 51 1.62 6.22 6.54
N VAL A 52 0.84 5.50 5.73
CA VAL A 52 1.33 4.59 4.68
C VAL A 52 1.03 5.22 3.32
N TRP A 53 2.05 5.33 2.48
CA TRP A 53 1.90 5.70 1.09
C TRP A 53 1.88 4.44 0.21
N LEU A 54 0.70 4.14 -0.32
CA LEU A 54 0.52 3.06 -1.29
C LEU A 54 0.93 3.54 -2.68
N MET A 55 2.20 3.30 -3.04
CA MET A 55 2.75 3.68 -4.33
C MET A 55 2.13 2.82 -5.43
N GLY A 56 1.67 3.48 -6.51
CA GLY A 56 1.24 2.80 -7.74
C GLY A 56 -0.18 2.21 -7.71
N VAL A 57 -1.06 2.66 -6.81
CA VAL A 57 -2.46 2.15 -6.72
C VAL A 57 -3.36 2.56 -7.87
N TRP A 58 -2.98 3.56 -8.66
CA TRP A 58 -3.80 4.11 -9.72
C TRP A 58 -3.80 3.22 -10.96
N GLU A 59 -4.93 3.22 -11.67
CA GLU A 59 -5.04 2.57 -12.98
C GLU A 59 -4.04 3.19 -13.96
N ARG A 60 -3.26 2.34 -14.64
CA ARG A 60 -2.31 2.80 -15.66
C ARG A 60 -3.05 3.19 -16.92
N SER A 61 -2.62 4.27 -17.58
CA SER A 61 -3.18 4.63 -18.87
C SER A 61 -2.93 3.53 -19.91
N PRO A 62 -3.83 3.35 -20.90
CA PRO A 62 -3.63 2.35 -21.95
C PRO A 62 -2.28 2.52 -22.67
N GLU A 63 -1.88 3.77 -22.93
CA GLU A 63 -0.60 4.08 -23.58
C GLU A 63 0.60 3.75 -22.70
N GLY A 64 0.51 4.01 -21.39
CA GLY A 64 1.53 3.63 -20.42
C GLY A 64 1.69 2.12 -20.29
N ILE A 65 0.62 1.35 -20.46
CA ILE A 65 0.68 -0.12 -20.52
C ILE A 65 1.34 -0.58 -21.82
N ARG A 66 1.03 0.06 -22.96
CA ARG A 66 1.53 -0.33 -24.29
C ARG A 66 3.05 -0.22 -24.43
N ILE A 67 3.68 0.72 -23.71
CA ILE A 67 5.13 1.01 -23.82
C ILE A 67 5.99 0.38 -22.72
N ALA A 68 5.38 -0.25 -21.72
CA ALA A 68 6.06 -0.83 -20.56
C ALA A 68 6.61 -2.23 -20.79
#